data_AF-A0A382IAL9-F1
#
_entry.id   AF-A0A382IAL9-F1
#
_cell.length_a   1.000
_cell.length_b   1.000
_cell.length_c   1.000
_cell.angle_alpha   90.00
_cell.angle_beta   90.00
_cell.angle_gamma   90.00
#
_symmetry.space_group_name_H-M   'P 1'
#
loop_
_entity.id
_entity.type
_entity.pdbx_description
1 polymer ?
#
loop_
_entity_poly.entity_id
_entity_poly.type
_entity_poly.pdbx_seq_one_letter_code
_entity_poly.pdbx_strand_id
1 'polypeptide(L)' 'VKALAVLLALTLLMPSAAAHGANTFSFIMRNQSIEPSSAQVIQNDTLIFYNTA' A
#
# COMPACT_ATOMS: atom_id res chain seq x y z
N VAL A 1 -10.35 -7.06 -36.86
CA VAL A 1 -10.23 -5.67 -36.33
C VAL A 1 -11.31 -5.34 -35.30
N LYS A 2 -12.61 -5.51 -35.59
CA LYS A 2 -13.70 -5.17 -34.65
C LYS A 2 -13.62 -5.92 -33.30
N ALA A 3 -13.39 -7.23 -33.32
CA ALA A 3 -13.27 -8.03 -32.08
C ALA A 3 -12.08 -7.58 -31.19
N LEU A 4 -10.95 -7.22 -31.81
CA LEU A 4 -9.78 -6.71 -31.10
C LEU A 4 -10.08 -5.37 -30.42
N ALA A 5 -10.77 -4.47 -31.12
CA ALA A 5 -11.19 -3.19 -30.55
C ALA A 5 -12.14 -3.36 -29.36
N VAL A 6 -13.06 -4.33 -29.43
CA VAL A 6 -13.99 -4.65 -28.34
C VAL A 6 -13.24 -5.22 -27.12
N LEU A 7 -12.33 -6.17 -27.33
CA LEU A 7 -11.48 -6.72 -26.27
C LEU A 7 -10.63 -5.63 -25.61
N LEU A 8 -10.04 -4.74 -26.41
CA LEU A 8 -9.24 -3.64 -25.90
C LEU A 8 -10.07 -2.65 -25.08
N ALA A 9 -11.25 -2.28 -25.57
CA ALA A 9 -12.18 -1.43 -24.85
C ALA A 9 -12.62 -2.06 -23.51
N LEU A 10 -12.90 -3.36 -23.50
CA LEU A 10 -13.22 -4.10 -22.27
C LEU A 10 -12.07 -4.07 -21.28
N THR A 11 -10.82 -4.26 -21.71
CA THR A 11 -9.66 -4.21 -20.81
C THR A 11 -9.38 -2.81 -20.26
N LEU A 12 -9.63 -1.76 -21.03
CA LEU A 12 -9.46 -0.36 -20.61
C LEU A 12 -10.55 0.10 -19.65
N LEU A 13 -11.74 -0.51 -19.72
CA LEU A 13 -12.87 -0.25 -18.83
C LEU A 13 -12.86 -1.17 -17.59
N MET A 14 -11.91 -2.12 -17.49
CA MET A 14 -11.72 -2.86 -16.25
C MET A 14 -11.33 -1.85 -15.15
N PRO A 15 -12.02 -1.85 -14.00
CA PRO A 15 -11.64 -0.97 -12.91
C PRO A 15 -10.19 -1.31 -12.53
N SER A 16 -9.31 -0.31 -12.57
CA SER A 16 -7.99 -0.44 -11.96
C SER A 16 -8.22 -0.86 -10.51
N ALA A 17 -7.64 -1.98 -10.09
CA ALA A 17 -7.72 -2.40 -8.70
C ALA A 17 -7.31 -1.20 -7.83
N ALA A 18 -8.27 -0.66 -7.07
CA ALA A 18 -7.96 0.38 -6.11
C ALA A 18 -6.92 -0.25 -5.17
N ALA A 19 -5.73 0.33 -5.08
CA ALA A 19 -4.75 -0.02 -4.06
C ALA A 19 -5.31 0.44 -2.70
N HIS A 20 -6.35 -0.23 -2.25
CA HIS A 20 -7.01 0.03 -0.99
C HIS A 20 -6.18 -0.66 0.10
N GLY A 21 -5.15 0.07 0.56
CA GLY A 21 -4.20 -0.43 1.54
C GLY A 21 -2.77 0.05 1.38
N ALA A 22 -2.52 1.20 0.76
CA ALA A 22 -1.19 1.82 0.76
C ALA A 22 -1.02 2.79 1.94
N ASN A 23 -1.29 2.35 3.17
CA ASN A 23 -1.04 3.21 4.33
C ASN A 23 0.46 3.23 4.64
N THR A 24 0.89 4.29 5.32
CA THR A 24 2.24 4.36 5.87
C THR A 24 2.15 4.48 7.38
N PHE A 25 2.71 3.50 8.09
CA PHE A 25 2.86 3.53 9.54
C PHE A 25 4.31 3.75 9.91
N SER A 26 4.54 4.62 10.88
CA SER A 26 5.89 5.00 11.34
C SER A 26 6.11 4.60 12.79
N PHE A 27 7.27 4.02 13.04
CA PHE A 27 7.77 3.66 14.36
C PHE A 27 9.00 4.50 14.69
N ILE A 28 9.04 5.09 15.88
CA ILE A 28 10.21 5.78 16.41
C ILE A 28 10.95 4.82 17.34
N MET A 29 12.22 4.56 17.04
CA MET A 29 13.10 3.78 17.90
C MET A 29 14.01 4.74 18.68
N ARG A 30 13.88 4.74 20.01
CA ARG A 30 14.67 5.59 20.93
C ARG A 30 14.77 4.93 22.30
N ASN A 31 15.90 5.10 22.99
CA ASN A 31 16.05 4.68 24.39
C ASN A 31 15.76 3.18 24.60
N GLN A 32 16.09 2.34 23.61
CA GLN A 32 15.77 0.90 23.61
C GLN A 32 14.25 0.58 23.62
N SER A 33 13.42 1.56 23.24
CA SER A 33 11.98 1.42 23.02
C SER A 33 11.59 1.67 21.57
N ILE A 34 10.41 1.19 21.19
CA ILE A 34 9.76 1.43 19.89
C ILE A 34 8.36 1.96 20.17
N GLU A 35 8.04 3.13 19.61
CA GLU A 35 6.72 3.76 19.73
C GLU A 35 6.09 4.03 18.36
N PRO A 36 4.81 3.67 18.12
CA PRO A 36 3.94 2.92 19.04
C PRO A 36 4.39 1.45 19.18
N SER A 37 3.98 0.76 20.24
CA SER A 37 4.34 -0.65 20.46
C SER A 37 3.62 -1.64 19.54
N SER A 38 2.55 -1.21 18.85
CA SER A 38 1.83 -2.01 17.87
C SER A 38 1.15 -1.15 16.81
N ALA A 39 0.87 -1.75 15.65
CA ALA A 39 0.06 -1.17 14.59
C ALA A 39 -0.73 -2.29 13.89
N GLN A 40 -1.96 -1.98 13.47
CA GLN A 40 -2.73 -2.87 12.60
C GLN A 40 -2.36 -2.56 11.15
N VAL A 41 -1.78 -3.55 10.46
CA VAL A 41 -1.37 -3.43 9.06
C VAL A 41 -2.27 -4.26 8.15
N ILE A 42 -2.55 -3.74 6.96
CA ILE A 42 -3.26 -4.43 5.89
C ILE A 42 -2.33 -4.66 4.69
N GLN A 43 -2.84 -5.37 3.68
CA GLN A 43 -2.06 -5.69 2.49
C GLN A 43 -1.62 -4.41 1.78
N ASN A 44 -0.34 -4.36 1.38
CA ASN A 44 0.29 -3.26 0.66
C ASN A 44 0.65 -2.02 1.52
N ASP A 45 0.54 -2.13 2.86
CA ASP A 45 1.01 -1.08 3.76
C ASP A 45 2.54 -0.97 3.78
N THR A 46 3.04 0.23 4.02
CA THR A 46 4.45 0.54 4.21
C THR A 46 4.75 0.80 5.68
N LEU A 47 5.79 0.15 6.21
CA LEU A 47 6.29 0.38 7.56
C LEU A 47 7.62 1.14 7.51
N ILE A 48 7.71 2.24 8.24
CA ILE A 48 8.94 3.04 8.36
C ILE A 48 9.43 3.00 9.80
N PHE A 49 10.70 2.66 10.00
CA PHE A 49 11.34 2.66 11.31
C PHE A 49 12.40 3.75 11.35
N TYR A 50 12.18 4.77 12.16
CA TYR A 50 13.13 5.85 12.38
C TYR A 50 14.00 5.53 13.58
N ASN A 51 15.30 5.29 13.36
CA ASN A 51 16.27 5.27 14.43
C ASN A 51 16.62 6.72 14.81
N THR A 52 16.27 7.12 16.03
CA THR A 52 16.51 8.49 16.54
C THR A 52 17.47 8.50 17.73
N ALA A 53 18.41 7.55 17.73
CA ALA A 53 19.47 7.36 18.75
C ALA A 53 20.01 8.67 19.32
#